data_AF-A0A8H2Y0B2-F1
#
_entry.id   AF-A0A8H2Y0B2-F1
#
_cell.length_a   1.000
_cell.length_b   1.000
_cell.length_c   1.000
_cell.angle_alpha   90.00
_cell.angle_beta   90.00
_cell.angle_gamma   90.00
#
_symmetry.space_group_name_H-M   'P 1'
#
loop_
_entity.id
_entity.type
_entity.pdbx_description
1 polymer ?
#
loop_
_entity_poly.entity_id
_entity_poly.type
_entity_poly.pdbx_seq_one_letter_code
_entity_poly.pdbx_strand_id
1 'polypeptide(L)'
;MQPELYQLGSLAFFSSNMVSKSLLLGLGTAAAVAGELAETTADPCVAIAGQQFVAPSAAMACLKSFPYNATLANNVLDVVTKVTPFFTFEAWQKKTPAPFTESSSNLEVEFARIRATTYTTDYDFSRDIYNVIK
;
A
#
# COMPACT_ATOMS: atom_id res chain seq x y z
N MET A 1 39.14 -10.21 -22.55
CA MET A 1 39.74 -8.86 -22.69
C MET A 1 39.19 -8.04 -21.53
N GLN A 2 40.02 -7.88 -20.50
CA GLN A 2 39.82 -7.05 -19.31
C GLN A 2 40.07 -5.55 -19.66
N PRO A 3 40.03 -4.58 -18.73
CA PRO A 3 38.94 -4.08 -17.88
C PRO A 3 39.09 -2.53 -17.70
N GLU A 4 38.84 -1.98 -16.49
CA GLU A 4 39.21 -0.66 -15.90
C GLU A 4 38.02 0.33 -15.75
N LEU A 5 37.47 0.55 -14.54
CA LEU A 5 37.96 1.15 -13.26
C LEU A 5 37.32 2.56 -13.10
N TYR A 6 36.43 2.74 -12.13
CA TYR A 6 36.66 3.33 -10.78
C TYR A 6 36.73 4.86 -10.76
N GLN A 7 35.80 5.49 -10.03
CA GLN A 7 36.07 6.54 -9.04
C GLN A 7 34.76 6.82 -8.28
N LEU A 8 34.57 6.33 -7.04
CA LEU A 8 35.03 6.90 -5.77
C LEU A 8 34.69 8.40 -5.60
N GLY A 9 33.76 8.66 -4.69
CA GLY A 9 33.41 9.97 -4.16
C GLY A 9 32.72 9.84 -2.80
N SER A 10 33.45 9.37 -1.80
CA SER A 10 33.15 9.63 -0.38
C SER A 10 33.21 11.14 -0.09
N LEU A 11 32.64 11.55 1.05
CA LEU A 11 32.61 12.88 1.71
C LEU A 11 31.18 13.45 1.67
N ALA A 12 30.44 13.68 2.76
CA ALA A 12 30.90 14.11 4.07
C ALA A 12 30.02 13.53 5.20
N PHE A 13 30.69 12.91 6.18
CA PHE A 13 30.29 12.98 7.58
C PHE A 13 30.28 14.46 7.99
N PHE A 14 29.14 14.99 8.43
CA PHE A 14 29.13 16.20 9.24
C PHE A 14 29.06 15.81 10.72
N SER A 15 30.23 15.84 11.34
CA SER A 15 30.46 15.74 12.76
C SER A 15 30.32 17.11 13.43
N SER A 16 29.90 17.08 14.70
CA SER A 16 30.26 17.99 15.79
C SER A 16 29.28 19.11 16.21
N ASN A 17 28.74 18.88 17.41
CA ASN A 17 28.86 19.71 18.63
C ASN A 17 28.07 21.02 18.79
N MET A 18 27.18 20.95 19.79
CA MET A 18 27.04 21.83 20.97
C MET A 18 27.14 23.35 20.80
N VAL A 19 26.09 24.02 21.31
CA VAL A 19 25.95 25.35 21.98
C VAL A 19 24.59 25.91 21.51
N SER A 20 23.62 26.29 22.35
CA SER A 20 23.69 27.04 23.61
C SER A 20 22.42 26.77 24.44
N LYS A 21 22.57 26.67 25.77
CA LYS A 21 21.44 26.72 26.71
C LYS A 21 21.09 28.19 26.97
N SER A 22 20.06 28.71 26.32
CA SER A 22 19.42 29.96 26.73
C SER A 22 18.06 29.65 27.32
N LEU A 23 17.99 29.74 28.66
CA LEU A 23 16.75 29.62 29.42
C LEU A 23 16.04 30.99 29.40
N LEU A 24 15.03 31.15 28.54
CA LEU A 24 14.09 32.26 28.64
C LEU A 24 12.82 31.77 29.34
N LEU A 25 12.63 32.22 30.58
CA LEU A 25 11.38 32.08 31.33
C LEU A 25 10.34 33.02 30.74
N GLY A 26 9.53 32.50 29.82
CA GLY A 26 8.26 33.12 29.43
C GLY A 26 7.11 32.35 30.08
N LEU A 27 6.43 32.94 31.07
CA LEU A 27 5.12 32.47 31.51
C LEU A 27 4.09 32.84 30.44
N GLY A 28 3.95 31.98 29.44
CA GLY A 28 2.81 31.98 28.52
C GLY A 28 1.78 30.97 29.00
N THR A 29 0.55 31.40 29.26
CA THR A 29 -0.59 30.49 29.48
C THR A 29 -0.81 29.67 28.22
N ALA A 30 -0.33 28.43 28.20
CA ALA A 30 -0.63 27.48 27.14
C ALA A 30 -2.08 27.01 27.31
N ALA A 31 -2.97 27.48 26.44
CA ALA A 31 -4.25 26.82 26.24
C ALA A 31 -3.96 25.43 25.65
N ALA A 32 -4.15 24.39 26.46
CA ALA A 32 -4.02 23.01 26.02
C ALA A 32 -5.13 22.73 25.00
N VAL A 33 -4.80 22.82 23.71
CA VAL A 33 -5.60 22.16 22.68
C VAL A 33 -5.36 20.67 22.90
N ALA A 34 -6.30 20.01 23.57
CA ALA A 34 -6.36 18.57 23.64
C ALA A 34 -6.71 18.05 22.24
N GLY A 35 -5.71 18.03 21.36
CA GLY A 35 -5.73 17.15 20.21
C GLY A 35 -5.59 15.73 20.76
N GLU A 36 -6.55 14.87 20.44
CA GLU A 36 -6.41 13.43 20.61
C GLU A 36 -5.06 13.04 20.00
N LEU A 37 -4.09 12.68 20.84
CA LEU A 37 -2.86 12.03 20.38
C LEU A 37 -3.34 10.67 19.86
N ALA A 38 -3.65 10.60 18.58
CA ALA A 38 -3.83 9.34 17.90
C ALA A 38 -2.56 8.53 18.22
N GLU A 39 -2.74 7.47 19.01
CA GLU A 39 -1.67 6.54 19.34
C GLU A 39 -1.17 6.01 17.99
N THR A 40 -0.03 6.52 17.55
CA THR A 40 0.57 6.13 16.28
C THR A 40 0.92 4.66 16.43
N THR A 41 0.05 3.78 15.94
CA THR A 41 0.34 2.36 15.87
C THR A 41 1.69 2.22 15.17
N ALA A 42 2.64 1.54 15.81
CA ALA A 42 3.97 1.39 15.24
C ALA A 42 3.85 0.76 13.85
N ASP A 43 4.52 1.36 12.85
CA ASP A 43 4.47 0.89 11.47
C ASP A 43 5.09 -0.53 11.37
N PRO A 44 4.27 -1.57 11.11
CA PRO A 44 4.76 -2.94 11.05
C PRO A 44 5.69 -3.19 9.85
N CYS A 45 5.71 -2.31 8.85
CA CYS A 45 6.61 -2.40 7.70
C CYS A 45 8.05 -2.06 8.07
N VAL A 46 8.29 -1.21 9.08
CA VAL A 46 9.64 -0.82 9.51
C VAL A 46 10.44 -2.02 10.02
N ALA A 47 9.78 -2.93 10.74
CA ALA A 47 10.43 -4.11 11.32
C ALA A 47 11.00 -5.08 10.27
N ILE A 48 10.47 -5.05 9.05
CA ILE A 48 10.87 -5.94 7.95
C ILE A 48 11.61 -5.22 6.82
N ALA A 49 11.81 -3.90 6.94
CA ALA A 49 12.46 -3.11 5.91
C ALA A 49 13.91 -3.57 5.67
N GLY A 50 14.31 -3.68 4.40
CA GLY A 50 15.66 -4.08 3.99
C GLY A 50 15.98 -5.57 4.14
N GLN A 51 15.04 -6.39 4.60
CA GLN A 51 15.22 -7.84 4.69
C GLN A 51 14.89 -8.52 3.35
N GLN A 52 15.71 -9.48 2.94
CA GLN A 52 15.47 -10.23 1.69
C GLN A 52 14.34 -11.26 1.83
N PHE A 53 14.21 -11.86 3.01
CA PHE A 53 13.19 -12.85 3.32
C PHE A 53 12.57 -12.52 4.68
N VAL A 54 11.26 -12.59 4.74
CA VAL A 54 10.48 -12.23 5.92
C VAL A 54 9.44 -13.32 6.18
N ALA A 55 9.04 -13.50 7.44
CA ALA A 55 7.94 -14.39 7.75
C ALA A 55 6.65 -13.90 7.06
N PRO A 56 5.84 -14.78 6.45
CA PRO A 56 4.60 -14.37 5.79
C PRO A 56 3.65 -13.59 6.70
N SER A 57 3.59 -13.93 7.99
CA SER A 57 2.79 -13.20 8.97
C SER A 57 3.24 -11.75 9.14
N ALA A 58 4.55 -11.47 9.13
CA ALA A 58 5.10 -10.13 9.23
C ALA A 58 4.82 -9.31 7.94
N ALA A 59 4.98 -9.94 6.77
CA ALA A 59 4.61 -9.31 5.51
C ALA A 59 3.11 -8.97 5.45
N MET A 60 2.25 -9.89 5.91
CA MET A 60 0.81 -9.67 5.98
C MET A 60 0.44 -8.55 6.95
N ALA A 61 1.11 -8.45 8.10
CA ALA A 61 0.90 -7.34 9.04
C ALA A 61 1.24 -5.99 8.39
N CYS A 62 2.35 -5.91 7.64
CA CYS A 62 2.70 -4.73 6.85
C CYS A 62 1.65 -4.40 5.79
N LEU A 63 1.28 -5.36 4.93
CA LEU A 63 0.30 -5.12 3.86
C LEU A 63 -1.08 -4.71 4.40
N LYS A 64 -1.49 -5.24 5.55
CA LYS A 64 -2.77 -4.90 6.20
C LYS A 64 -2.72 -3.65 7.09
N SER A 65 -1.57 -2.99 7.20
CA SER A 65 -1.45 -1.76 8.00
C SER A 65 -2.11 -0.54 7.33
N PHE A 66 -2.32 -0.59 6.02
CA PHE A 66 -2.92 0.48 5.26
C PHE A 66 -4.45 0.43 5.35
N PRO A 67 -5.10 1.43 5.97
CA PRO A 67 -6.55 1.45 6.09
C PRO A 67 -7.20 1.68 4.71
N TYR A 68 -8.39 1.11 4.53
CA TYR A 68 -9.16 1.31 3.31
C TYR A 68 -9.53 2.78 3.10
N ASN A 69 -9.32 3.28 1.88
CA ASN A 69 -9.74 4.62 1.47
C ASN A 69 -10.65 4.53 0.25
N ALA A 70 -11.95 4.80 0.45
CA ALA A 70 -12.95 4.67 -0.61
C ALA A 70 -12.68 5.55 -1.84
N THR A 71 -12.11 6.74 -1.67
CA THR A 71 -11.78 7.62 -2.80
C THR A 71 -10.67 7.02 -3.65
N LEU A 72 -9.60 6.55 -3.02
CA LEU A 72 -8.49 5.90 -3.72
C LEU A 72 -8.94 4.59 -4.37
N ALA A 73 -9.67 3.76 -3.65
CA ALA A 73 -10.19 2.49 -4.14
C ALA A 73 -11.09 2.67 -5.38
N ASN A 74 -11.97 3.68 -5.37
CA ASN A 74 -12.81 3.99 -6.53
C ASN A 74 -11.97 4.43 -7.75
N ASN A 75 -10.91 5.22 -7.56
CA ASN A 75 -10.01 5.61 -8.65
C ASN A 75 -9.27 4.41 -9.23
N VAL A 76 -8.75 3.51 -8.37
CA VAL A 76 -8.08 2.28 -8.80
C VAL A 76 -9.05 1.38 -9.57
N LEU A 77 -10.25 1.15 -9.02
CA LEU A 77 -11.25 0.30 -9.66
C LEU A 77 -11.74 0.87 -11.00
N ASP A 78 -11.81 2.19 -11.15
CA ASP A 78 -12.14 2.84 -12.43
C ASP A 78 -11.08 2.54 -13.51
N VAL A 79 -9.79 2.65 -13.16
CA VAL A 79 -8.70 2.28 -14.08
C VAL A 79 -8.76 0.80 -14.42
N VAL A 80 -8.92 -0.07 -13.41
CA VAL A 80 -9.03 -1.53 -13.60
C VAL A 80 -10.18 -1.87 -14.55
N THR A 81 -11.36 -1.30 -14.32
CA THR A 81 -12.56 -1.52 -15.15
C THR A 81 -12.34 -1.07 -16.61
N LYS A 82 -11.52 -0.04 -16.84
CA LYS A 82 -11.21 0.46 -18.19
C LYS A 82 -10.19 -0.39 -18.93
N VAL A 83 -9.31 -1.10 -18.22
CA VAL A 83 -8.29 -1.96 -18.87
C VAL A 83 -8.76 -3.40 -19.06
N THR A 84 -9.71 -3.88 -18.27
CA THR A 84 -10.21 -5.26 -18.39
C THR A 84 -10.85 -5.62 -19.73
N PRO A 85 -11.45 -4.71 -20.52
CA PRO A 85 -11.91 -5.04 -21.87
C PRO A 85 -10.78 -5.44 -22.84
N PHE A 86 -9.50 -5.19 -22.51
CA PHE A 86 -8.37 -5.70 -23.29
C PHE A 86 -8.16 -7.21 -23.13
N PHE A 87 -8.80 -7.86 -22.17
CA PHE A 87 -8.77 -9.32 -22.07
C PHE A 87 -9.55 -9.94 -23.23
N THR A 88 -8.81 -10.54 -24.18
CA THR A 88 -9.31 -11.03 -25.47
C THR A 88 -10.40 -12.11 -25.38
N PHE A 89 -10.61 -12.69 -24.20
CA PHE A 89 -11.50 -13.83 -24.00
C PHE A 89 -12.69 -13.55 -23.08
N GLU A 90 -12.86 -12.33 -22.56
CA GLU A 90 -13.89 -12.00 -21.56
C GLU A 90 -15.31 -12.35 -22.03
N ALA A 91 -15.64 -11.98 -23.27
CA ALA A 91 -16.95 -12.26 -23.86
C ALA A 91 -17.18 -13.77 -24.10
N TRP A 92 -16.12 -14.55 -24.30
CA TRP A 92 -16.19 -16.01 -24.47
C TRP A 92 -16.28 -16.71 -23.12
N GLN A 93 -15.48 -16.27 -22.14
CA GLN A 93 -15.45 -16.76 -20.77
C GLN A 93 -16.82 -16.69 -20.08
N LYS A 94 -17.59 -15.61 -20.33
CA LYS A 94 -18.99 -15.45 -19.88
C LYS A 94 -19.93 -16.58 -20.33
N LYS A 95 -19.58 -17.29 -21.42
CA LYS A 95 -20.44 -18.29 -22.07
C LYS A 95 -19.88 -19.71 -21.99
N THR A 96 -18.77 -19.89 -21.29
CA THR A 96 -18.10 -21.18 -21.24
C THR A 96 -18.96 -22.20 -20.46
N PRO A 97 -19.33 -23.34 -21.07
CA PRO A 97 -20.08 -24.37 -20.37
C PRO A 97 -19.19 -25.14 -19.38
N ALA A 98 -19.81 -25.86 -18.46
CA ALA A 98 -19.12 -26.80 -17.58
C ALA A 98 -18.23 -27.77 -18.38
N PRO A 99 -17.05 -28.18 -17.86
CA PRO A 99 -16.51 -27.89 -16.52
C PRO A 99 -15.64 -26.62 -16.42
N PHE A 100 -15.49 -25.85 -17.49
CA PHE A 100 -14.52 -24.74 -17.55
C PHE A 100 -15.10 -23.41 -17.02
N THR A 101 -15.61 -23.44 -15.79
CA THR A 101 -16.18 -22.26 -15.11
C THR A 101 -15.16 -21.44 -14.33
N GLU A 102 -13.93 -21.94 -14.18
CA GLU A 102 -12.93 -21.34 -13.28
C GLU A 102 -12.46 -19.93 -13.68
N SER A 103 -12.57 -19.59 -14.97
CA SER A 103 -12.19 -18.28 -15.51
C SER A 103 -13.39 -17.50 -16.07
N SER A 104 -14.60 -17.85 -15.65
CA SER A 104 -15.86 -17.33 -16.21
C SER A 104 -16.48 -16.18 -15.42
N SER A 105 -15.78 -15.61 -14.44
CA SER A 105 -16.31 -14.54 -13.61
C SER A 105 -16.76 -13.38 -14.48
N ASN A 106 -18.02 -13.00 -14.32
CA ASN A 106 -18.58 -11.85 -15.02
C ASN A 106 -18.00 -10.58 -14.39
N LEU A 107 -16.97 -10.01 -15.02
CA LEU A 107 -16.21 -8.88 -14.48
C LEU A 107 -17.09 -7.63 -14.25
N GLU A 108 -18.12 -7.42 -15.07
CA GLU A 108 -19.07 -6.32 -14.87
C GLU A 108 -19.83 -6.47 -13.54
N VAL A 109 -20.28 -7.69 -13.23
CA VAL A 109 -20.98 -8.02 -11.99
C VAL A 109 -20.03 -7.93 -10.80
N GLU A 110 -18.84 -8.50 -10.93
CA GLU A 110 -17.85 -8.52 -9.84
C GLU A 110 -17.33 -7.11 -9.52
N PHE A 111 -17.04 -6.28 -10.51
CA PHE A 111 -16.60 -4.90 -10.24
C PHE A 111 -17.73 -4.03 -9.68
N ALA A 112 -18.98 -4.27 -10.07
CA ALA A 112 -20.12 -3.62 -9.41
C ALA A 112 -20.22 -4.02 -7.93
N ARG A 113 -20.02 -5.31 -7.60
CA ARG A 113 -19.97 -5.81 -6.22
C ARG A 113 -18.81 -5.18 -5.44
N ILE A 114 -17.60 -5.18 -5.99
CA ILE A 114 -16.40 -4.60 -5.35
C ILE A 114 -16.61 -3.11 -5.07
N ARG A 115 -17.19 -2.36 -6.01
CA ARG A 115 -17.50 -0.93 -5.85
C ARG A 115 -18.46 -0.65 -4.68
N ALA A 116 -19.39 -1.57 -4.41
CA ALA A 116 -20.34 -1.45 -3.30
C ALA A 116 -19.80 -1.97 -1.97
N THR A 117 -18.63 -2.62 -1.96
CA THR A 117 -18.06 -3.26 -0.77
C THR A 117 -17.16 -2.28 -0.01
N THR A 118 -17.32 -2.22 1.31
CA THR A 118 -16.38 -1.52 2.20
C THR A 118 -15.42 -2.53 2.80
N TYR A 119 -14.12 -2.24 2.73
CA TYR A 119 -13.07 -3.12 3.21
C TYR A 119 -12.43 -2.57 4.49
N THR A 120 -11.76 -3.44 5.25
CA THR A 120 -10.99 -3.03 6.43
C THR A 120 -9.67 -2.39 6.01
N THR A 121 -8.98 -3.00 5.04
CA THR A 121 -7.64 -2.59 4.59
C THR A 121 -7.59 -2.45 3.08
N ASP A 122 -6.65 -1.65 2.58
CA ASP A 122 -6.42 -1.53 1.14
C ASP A 122 -5.95 -2.87 0.52
N TYR A 123 -5.24 -3.68 1.30
CA TYR A 123 -4.87 -5.03 0.90
C TYR A 123 -6.09 -5.91 0.64
N ASP A 124 -7.11 -5.87 1.51
CA ASP A 124 -8.31 -6.70 1.34
C ASP A 124 -9.08 -6.30 0.07
N PHE A 125 -9.13 -5.01 -0.26
CA PHE A 125 -9.66 -4.50 -1.53
C PHE A 125 -8.86 -4.99 -2.74
N SER A 126 -7.54 -4.79 -2.73
CA SER A 126 -6.65 -5.21 -3.82
C SER A 126 -6.67 -6.73 -4.03
N ARG A 127 -6.81 -7.50 -2.94
CA ARG A 127 -6.94 -8.95 -2.98
C ARG A 127 -8.24 -9.41 -3.61
N ASP A 128 -9.35 -8.70 -3.38
CA ASP A 128 -10.64 -9.00 -3.99
C ASP A 128 -10.57 -8.80 -5.51
N ILE A 129 -9.99 -7.69 -5.97
CA ILE A 129 -9.71 -7.46 -7.40
C ILE A 129 -8.87 -8.60 -7.99
N TYR A 130 -7.77 -8.97 -7.34
CA TYR A 130 -6.91 -10.06 -7.80
C TYR A 130 -7.67 -11.38 -7.95
N ASN A 131 -8.53 -11.71 -6.99
CA ASN A 131 -9.30 -12.96 -7.02
C ASN A 131 -10.31 -13.02 -8.17
N VAL A 132 -10.75 -11.87 -8.67
CA VAL A 132 -11.67 -11.75 -9.81
C VAL A 132 -10.95 -11.80 -11.16
N ILE A 133 -9.73 -11.26 -11.25
CA ILE A 133 -9.00 -11.11 -12.54
C ILE A 133 -8.07 -12.30 -12.86
N LYS A 134 -7.65 -13.07 -11.85
CA LYS A 134 -6.66 -14.16 -11.98
C LYS A 134 -6.94 -15.19 -13.07
#